data_AF-A0A0M3KKE6-F1
#
_entry.id   AF-A0A0M3KKE6-F1
#
_cell.length_a   1.000
_cell.length_b   1.000
_cell.length_c   1.000
_cell.angle_alpha   90.00
_cell.angle_beta   90.00
_cell.angle_gamma   90.00
#
_symmetry.space_group_name_H-M   'P 1'
#
loop_
_entity.id
_entity.type
_entity.pdbx_description
1 polymer ?
#
loop_
_entity_poly.entity_id
_entity_poly.type
_entity_poly.pdbx_seq_one_letter_code
_entity_poly.pdbx_strand_id
1 'polypeptide(L)'
;MVSQKQDVPKEFTRSGNTDHHGNVHVIADTKVFGYGTAGFRADAASLPFIIYRMGYLAGLRARYLNKAIGVMITASHNPENDNGVKLIDPHGEMLDACWEKAADEIVNC
;
A
#
# COMPACT_ATOMS: atom_id res chain seq x y z
N MET A 1 27.28 -13.80 6.35
CA MET A 1 26.40 -12.90 7.12
C MET A 1 24.98 -13.40 6.93
N VAL A 2 24.33 -13.86 8.01
CA VAL A 2 22.90 -14.21 7.94
C VAL A 2 22.17 -12.89 7.71
N SER A 3 21.59 -12.74 6.53
CA SER A 3 20.67 -11.63 6.24
C SER A 3 19.56 -11.73 7.29
N GLN A 4 19.51 -10.78 8.23
CA GLN A 4 18.32 -10.66 9.06
C GLN A 4 17.19 -10.35 8.09
N LYS A 5 16.29 -11.33 7.87
CA LYS A 5 15.04 -11.04 7.19
C LYS A 5 14.39 -9.95 8.02
N GLN A 6 14.26 -8.77 7.42
CA GLN A 6 13.52 -7.71 8.04
C GLN A 6 12.05 -8.10 7.92
N ASP A 7 11.54 -8.73 8.96
CA ASP A 7 10.14 -9.12 9.02
C ASP A 7 9.26 -7.87 9.00
N VAL A 8 8.08 -7.96 8.39
CA VAL A 8 7.09 -6.88 8.41
C VAL A 8 6.75 -6.58 9.89
N PRO A 9 6.85 -5.32 10.35
CA PRO A 9 6.48 -4.97 11.73
C PRO A 9 5.08 -5.46 12.05
N LYS A 10 4.87 -5.91 13.29
CA LYS A 10 3.64 -6.59 13.73
C LYS A 10 2.39 -5.77 13.39
N GLU A 11 2.46 -4.46 13.61
CA GLU A 11 1.41 -3.46 13.37
C GLU A 11 1.02 -3.29 11.89
N PHE A 12 1.77 -3.88 10.96
CA PHE A 12 1.48 -3.87 9.52
C PHE A 12 1.28 -5.30 8.97
N THR A 13 1.13 -6.30 9.84
CA THR A 13 0.71 -7.65 9.45
C THR A 13 -0.82 -7.75 9.42
N ARG A 14 -1.39 -8.78 8.76
CA ARG A 14 -2.85 -8.97 8.73
C ARG A 14 -3.47 -9.10 10.12
N SER A 15 -2.83 -9.88 10.99
CA SER A 15 -3.29 -10.15 12.36
C SER A 15 -2.95 -9.04 13.36
N GLY A 16 -1.94 -8.22 13.06
CA GLY A 16 -1.50 -7.14 13.94
C GLY A 16 -1.84 -5.73 13.45
N ASN A 17 -2.47 -5.57 12.28
CA ASN A 17 -2.81 -4.27 11.70
C ASN A 17 -3.54 -3.39 12.73
N THR A 18 -3.17 -2.12 12.77
CA THR A 18 -3.84 -1.12 13.60
C THR A 18 -4.49 -0.06 12.73
N ASP A 19 -5.58 0.55 13.22
CA ASP A 19 -6.16 1.74 12.61
C ASP A 19 -5.30 3.00 12.92
N HIS A 20 -5.73 4.15 12.43
CA HIS A 20 -5.03 5.42 12.63
C HIS A 20 -5.07 5.95 14.08
N HIS A 21 -5.83 5.31 14.98
CA HIS A 21 -5.85 5.58 16.41
C HIS A 21 -5.01 4.57 17.21
N GLY A 22 -4.41 3.57 16.55
CA GLY A 22 -3.64 2.51 17.17
C GLY A 22 -4.48 1.34 17.70
N ASN A 23 -5.79 1.29 17.40
CA ASN A 23 -6.61 0.14 17.77
C ASN A 23 -6.37 -1.01 16.81
N VAL A 24 -6.34 -2.24 17.32
CA VAL A 24 -6.14 -3.43 16.46
C VAL A 24 -7.36 -3.62 15.54
N HIS A 25 -7.09 -3.67 14.24
CA HIS A 25 -8.05 -3.97 13.20
C HIS A 25 -7.53 -5.13 12.35
N VAL A 26 -7.97 -6.35 12.69
CA VAL A 26 -7.52 -7.57 12.01
C VAL A 26 -8.06 -7.62 10.59
N ILE A 27 -7.18 -7.89 9.63
CA ILE A 27 -7.54 -8.15 8.24
C ILE A 27 -7.62 -9.66 8.05
N ALA A 28 -8.76 -10.16 7.60
CA ALA A 28 -8.93 -11.60 7.33
C ALA A 28 -7.96 -12.08 6.25
N ASP A 29 -7.44 -13.30 6.38
CA ASP A 29 -6.55 -13.91 5.37
C ASP A 29 -7.25 -14.11 4.02
N THR A 30 -8.57 -14.26 4.02
CA THR A 30 -9.39 -14.35 2.81
C THR A 30 -9.66 -12.99 2.14
N LYS A 31 -9.33 -11.87 2.81
CA LYS A 31 -9.52 -10.54 2.24
C LYS A 31 -8.42 -10.24 1.23
N VAL A 32 -8.83 -10.10 -0.03
CA VAL A 32 -7.96 -9.68 -1.14
C VAL A 32 -8.22 -8.21 -1.45
N PHE A 33 -7.16 -7.45 -1.70
CA PHE A 33 -7.20 -6.07 -2.17
C PHE A 33 -6.78 -6.01 -3.65
N GLY A 34 -7.33 -5.08 -4.41
CA GLY A 34 -6.98 -4.89 -5.82
C GLY A 34 -6.55 -3.44 -6.12
N TYR A 35 -5.48 -3.29 -6.89
CA TYR A 35 -4.98 -2.03 -7.40
C TYR A 35 -5.74 -1.69 -8.68
N GLY A 36 -6.69 -0.76 -8.58
CA GLY A 36 -7.43 -0.27 -9.75
C GLY A 36 -6.78 0.97 -10.37
N THR A 37 -7.47 1.57 -11.35
CA THR A 37 -7.06 2.83 -12.00
C THR A 37 -6.77 3.96 -11.00
N ALA A 38 -7.40 3.93 -9.82
CA ALA A 38 -7.23 4.94 -8.79
C ALA A 38 -6.34 4.49 -7.61
N GLY A 39 -5.59 3.40 -7.76
CA GLY A 39 -4.84 2.73 -6.71
C GLY A 39 -5.71 1.86 -5.80
N PHE A 40 -5.23 1.61 -4.59
CA PHE A 40 -6.02 0.92 -3.56
C PHE A 40 -7.00 1.90 -2.93
N ARG A 41 -8.25 1.45 -2.75
CA ARG A 41 -9.27 2.13 -1.93
C ARG A 41 -9.96 1.09 -1.06
N ALA A 42 -10.04 1.38 0.22
CA ALA A 42 -10.64 0.49 1.21
C ALA A 42 -11.04 1.30 2.46
N ASP A 43 -11.67 0.62 3.41
CA ASP A 43 -11.89 1.16 4.75
C ASP A 43 -10.56 1.62 5.36
N ALA A 44 -10.55 2.85 5.92
CA ALA A 44 -9.37 3.50 6.45
C ALA A 44 -8.65 2.68 7.52
N ALA A 45 -9.34 1.80 8.26
CA ALA A 45 -8.72 0.94 9.27
C ALA A 45 -7.83 -0.15 8.65
N SER A 46 -8.04 -0.51 7.38
CA SER A 46 -7.17 -1.44 6.64
C SER A 46 -5.97 -0.75 5.98
N LEU A 47 -5.96 0.59 5.88
CA LEU A 47 -4.95 1.31 5.10
C LEU A 47 -3.53 1.25 5.68
N PRO A 48 -3.27 1.18 6.99
CA PRO A 48 -1.90 1.05 7.50
C PRO A 48 -1.16 -0.18 6.95
N PHE A 49 -1.81 -1.34 6.93
CA PHE A 49 -1.33 -2.56 6.27
C PHE A 49 -0.98 -2.35 4.78
N ILE A 50 -1.87 -1.67 4.04
CA ILE A 50 -1.71 -1.42 2.59
C ILE A 50 -0.59 -0.41 2.34
N ILE A 51 -0.61 0.74 3.04
CA ILE A 51 0.31 1.86 2.86
C ILE A 51 1.74 1.46 3.20
N TYR A 52 1.96 0.63 4.23
CA TYR A 52 3.30 0.12 4.55
C TYR A 52 3.97 -0.54 3.33
N ARG A 53 3.22 -1.41 2.66
CA ARG A 53 3.69 -2.14 1.47
C ARG A 53 3.81 -1.25 0.25
N MET A 54 2.88 -0.30 0.08
CA MET A 54 2.95 0.69 -1.00
C MET A 54 4.12 1.66 -0.85
N GLY A 55 4.50 2.01 0.38
CA GLY A 55 5.71 2.79 0.65
C GLY A 55 6.97 2.03 0.24
N TYR A 56 7.03 0.72 0.53
CA TYR A 56 8.12 -0.14 0.08
C TYR A 56 8.18 -0.22 -1.46
N LEU A 57 7.03 -0.44 -2.11
CA LEU A 57 6.94 -0.46 -3.58
C LEU A 57 7.36 0.88 -4.19
N ALA A 58 6.93 2.01 -3.63
CA ALA A 58 7.32 3.34 -4.08
C ALA A 58 8.84 3.54 -4.00
N GLY A 59 9.48 3.08 -2.92
CA GLY A 59 10.94 3.09 -2.78
C GLY A 59 11.64 2.23 -3.83
N LEU A 60 11.12 1.02 -4.11
CA LEU A 60 11.63 0.17 -5.18
C LEU A 60 11.49 0.81 -6.56
N ARG A 61 10.32 1.41 -6.86
CA ARG A 61 10.04 2.10 -8.12
C ARG A 61 10.97 3.31 -8.30
N ALA A 62 11.15 4.10 -7.25
CA ALA A 62 12.05 5.25 -7.25
C ALA A 62 13.50 4.84 -7.53
N ARG A 63 13.96 3.75 -6.89
CA ARG A 63 15.28 3.18 -7.14
C ARG A 63 15.41 2.61 -8.55
N TYR A 64 14.40 1.92 -9.06
CA TYR A 64 14.39 1.33 -10.40
C TYR A 64 14.51 2.40 -11.49
N LEU A 65 13.79 3.51 -11.35
CA LEU A 65 13.82 4.62 -12.31
C LEU A 65 14.94 5.64 -12.04
N ASN A 66 15.55 5.62 -10.85
CA ASN A 66 16.43 6.67 -10.34
C ASN A 66 15.76 8.06 -10.41
N LYS A 67 14.51 8.13 -9.95
CA LYS A 67 13.63 9.31 -9.98
C LYS A 67 12.75 9.35 -8.74
N ALA A 68 12.17 10.52 -8.44
CA ALA A 68 11.16 10.65 -7.40
C ALA A 68 9.85 9.99 -7.86
N ILE A 69 9.14 9.38 -6.90
CA ILE A 69 7.82 8.78 -7.09
C ILE A 69 6.86 9.45 -6.12
N GLY A 70 5.73 9.92 -6.64
CA GLY A 70 4.68 10.51 -5.83
C GLY A 70 3.86 9.44 -5.14
N VAL A 71 3.39 9.74 -3.93
CA VAL A 71 2.41 8.94 -3.21
C VAL A 71 1.26 9.87 -2.83
N MET A 72 0.05 9.55 -3.26
CA MET A 72 -1.13 10.32 -2.92
C MET A 72 -2.05 9.49 -2.03
N ILE A 73 -2.35 10.02 -0.83
CA ILE A 73 -3.32 9.45 0.11
C ILE A 73 -4.66 10.15 -0.07
N THR A 74 -5.64 9.46 -0.66
CA THR A 74 -7.00 9.99 -0.86
C THR A 74 -7.94 8.91 -1.37
N ALA A 75 -9.21 8.97 -0.95
CA ALA A 75 -10.31 8.25 -1.60
C ALA A 75 -11.23 9.16 -2.46
N SER A 76 -10.81 10.40 -2.72
CA SER A 76 -11.50 11.35 -3.62
C SER A 76 -12.96 11.62 -3.21
N HIS A 77 -13.94 10.96 -3.82
CA HIS A 77 -15.38 11.16 -3.58
C HIS A 77 -16.01 10.04 -2.76
N ASN A 78 -15.20 9.06 -2.33
CA ASN A 78 -15.67 7.99 -1.47
C ASN A 78 -16.17 8.53 -0.11
N PRO A 79 -16.98 7.75 0.61
CA PRO A 79 -17.35 8.05 2.00
C PRO A 79 -16.16 8.36 2.90
N GLU A 80 -16.41 9.09 3.99
CA GLU A 80 -15.36 9.57 4.91
C GLU A 80 -14.58 8.45 5.62
N ASN A 81 -15.19 7.28 5.78
CA ASN A 81 -14.56 6.11 6.40
C ASN A 81 -13.63 5.36 5.44
N ASP A 82 -13.66 5.69 4.15
CA ASP A 82 -12.73 5.16 3.18
C ASP A 82 -11.49 6.04 3.06
N ASN A 83 -10.37 5.40 2.75
CA ASN A 83 -9.20 6.12 2.26
C ASN A 83 -8.54 5.29 1.13
N GLY A 84 -7.46 5.82 0.57
CA GLY A 84 -6.79 5.17 -0.54
C GLY A 84 -5.36 5.62 -0.71
N VAL A 85 -4.61 4.87 -1.51
CA VAL A 85 -3.25 5.19 -1.89
C VAL A 85 -3.03 4.87 -3.36
N LYS A 86 -2.42 5.81 -4.09
CA LYS A 86 -1.94 5.61 -5.45
C LYS A 86 -0.51 6.13 -5.60
N LEU A 87 0.26 5.47 -6.46
CA LEU A 87 1.58 5.94 -6.87
C LEU A 87 1.48 6.79 -8.13
N ILE A 88 2.36 7.78 -8.22
CA ILE A 88 2.49 8.71 -9.34
C ILE A 88 3.91 8.59 -9.88
N ASP A 89 4.05 8.24 -11.15
CA ASP A 89 5.34 8.11 -11.81
C ASP A 89 5.94 9.51 -12.13
N PRO A 90 7.21 9.59 -12.54
CA PRO A 90 8.00 10.84 -12.45
C PRO A 90 7.48 12.04 -13.24
N HIS A 91 6.65 11.85 -14.28
CA HIS A 91 6.09 12.92 -15.09
C HIS A 91 4.63 13.27 -14.69
N GLY A 92 4.15 12.77 -13.56
CA GLY A 92 2.79 13.02 -13.06
C GLY A 92 1.74 12.04 -13.58
N GLU A 93 2.16 11.05 -14.36
CA GLU A 93 1.35 9.96 -14.86
C GLU A 93 1.03 8.93 -13.78
N MET A 94 0.02 8.10 -14.05
CA MET A 94 -0.30 6.97 -13.19
C MET A 94 0.84 5.95 -13.21
N LEU A 95 0.92 5.13 -12.16
CA LEU A 95 1.84 4.01 -12.10
C LEU A 95 1.74 3.14 -13.36
N ASP A 96 2.88 2.77 -13.93
CA ASP A 96 2.95 1.81 -15.03
C ASP A 96 2.16 0.52 -14.73
N ALA A 97 1.34 0.07 -15.67
CA ALA A 97 0.47 -1.10 -15.54
C ALA A 97 1.23 -2.39 -15.14
N CYS A 98 2.50 -2.56 -15.54
CA CYS A 98 3.28 -3.72 -15.11
C CYS A 98 3.62 -3.69 -13.61
N TRP A 99 3.64 -2.50 -13.00
CA TRP A 99 3.85 -2.30 -11.56
C TRP A 99 2.55 -2.35 -10.75
N GLU A 100 1.38 -2.17 -11.37
CA GLU A 100 0.09 -2.40 -10.70
C GLU A 100 -0.05 -3.85 -10.25
N LYS A 101 0.38 -4.80 -11.08
CA LYS A 101 0.43 -6.22 -10.69
C LYS A 101 1.36 -6.48 -9.50
N ALA A 102 2.52 -5.81 -9.48
CA ALA A 102 3.43 -5.91 -8.35
C ALA A 102 2.83 -5.30 -7.07
N ALA A 103 2.00 -4.26 -7.20
CA ALA A 103 1.24 -3.69 -6.09
C ALA A 103 0.22 -4.69 -5.51
N ASP A 104 -0.51 -5.40 -6.37
CA ASP A 104 -1.40 -6.47 -5.93
C ASP A 104 -0.67 -7.61 -5.23
N GLU A 105 0.44 -8.08 -5.82
CA GLU A 105 1.22 -9.18 -5.26
C GLU A 105 1.81 -8.81 -3.90
N ILE A 106 2.37 -7.60 -3.75
CA ILE A 106 2.98 -7.19 -2.49
C ILE A 106 1.93 -6.94 -1.39
N VAL A 107 0.75 -6.39 -1.74
CA VAL A 107 -0.33 -6.14 -0.76
C VAL A 107 -0.99 -7.43 -0.30
N ASN A 108 -1.09 -8.43 -1.15
CA ASN A 108 -1.79 -9.67 -0.82
C ASN A 108 -0.89 -10.81 -0.34
N CYS A 109 0.42 -10.59 -0.18
CA CYS A 109 1.36 -11.59 0.33
C CYS A 109 1.21 -11.90 1.83
#